data_AF-L8I425-F1
#
_entry.id   AF-L8I425-F1
#
_cell.length_a   1.000
_cell.length_b   1.000
_cell.length_c   1.000
_cell.angle_alpha   90.00
_cell.angle_beta   90.00
_cell.angle_gamma   90.00
#
_symmetry.space_group_name_H-M   'P 1'
#
loop_
_entity.id
_entity.type
_entity.pdbx_description
1 polymer ?
#
loop_
_entity_poly.entity_id
_entity_poly.type
_entity_poly.pdbx_seq_one_letter_code
_entity_poly.pdbx_strand_id
1 'polypeptide(L)'
;EAAAPAEQLGGSGAVLEPLLQCVAWLDAYFREPAVLEGLPVPALHHPIFQKESFTRQVLWKLLTLVKFGETVSYQQLAALAGNPRAARAVGGAMRSNPVSVWL
;
A
#
# COMPACT_ATOMS: atom_id res chain seq x y z
N GLU A 1 21.72 20.17 27.46
CA GLU A 1 20.64 19.17 27.41
C GLU A 1 21.09 18.06 26.45
N ALA A 2 21.47 16.91 26.99
CA ALA A 2 22.16 15.86 26.24
C ALA A 2 21.17 15.04 25.41
N ALA A 3 21.47 14.90 24.12
CA ALA A 3 20.76 14.04 23.20
C ALA A 3 20.75 12.60 23.73
N ALA A 4 19.56 12.00 23.83
CA ALA A 4 19.40 10.60 24.20
C ALA A 4 20.15 9.72 23.19
N PRO A 5 20.89 8.70 23.64
CA PRO A 5 21.65 7.84 22.74
C PRO A 5 20.67 7.01 21.90
N ALA A 6 20.88 7.01 20.59
CA ALA A 6 20.16 6.15 19.66
C ALA A 6 20.42 4.69 20.05
N GLU A 7 19.40 4.02 20.58
CA GLU A 7 19.45 2.58 20.80
C GLU A 7 19.69 1.88 19.45
N GLN A 8 20.86 1.27 19.33
CA GLN A 8 21.21 0.43 18.19
C GLN A 8 20.32 -0.81 18.23
N LEU A 9 19.24 -0.78 17.44
CA LEU A 9 18.46 -1.98 17.12
C LEU A 9 19.36 -2.94 16.33
N GLY A 10 19.98 -3.89 17.03
CA GLY A 10 20.75 -4.98 16.43
C GLY A 10 19.84 -5.84 15.56
N GLY A 11 20.14 -5.91 14.25
CA GLY A 11 19.37 -6.64 13.22
C GLY A 11 18.75 -5.75 12.13
N SER A 12 19.01 -4.45 12.19
CA SER A 12 18.16 -3.36 11.69
C SER A 12 18.06 -3.16 10.15
N GLY A 13 18.96 -3.70 9.33
CA GLY A 13 18.96 -3.43 7.88
C GLY A 13 17.72 -3.89 7.12
N ALA A 14 17.21 -5.09 7.39
CA ALA A 14 16.11 -5.69 6.62
C ALA A 14 14.71 -5.18 7.01
N VAL A 15 14.53 -4.74 8.26
CA VAL A 15 13.25 -4.22 8.77
C VAL A 15 13.08 -2.74 8.48
N LEU A 16 14.18 -1.97 8.46
CA LEU A 16 14.11 -0.57 8.06
C LEU A 16 13.83 -0.39 6.57
N GLU A 17 14.26 -1.34 5.73
CA GLU A 17 14.19 -1.18 4.27
C GLU A 17 12.76 -0.89 3.77
N PRO A 18 11.70 -1.67 4.11
CA PRO A 18 10.34 -1.33 3.72
C PRO A 18 9.86 0.02 4.28
N LEU A 19 10.32 0.41 5.46
CA LEU A 19 9.92 1.66 6.09
C LEU A 19 10.57 2.87 5.38
N LEU A 20 11.85 2.76 5.01
CA LEU A 20 12.55 3.76 4.22
C LEU A 20 11.93 3.92 2.83
N GLN A 21 11.55 2.80 2.20
CA GLN A 21 10.80 2.82 0.93
C GLN A 21 9.44 3.51 1.07
N CYS A 22 8.69 3.26 2.16
CA CYS A 22 7.44 3.99 2.44
C CYS A 22 7.67 5.50 2.56
N VAL A 23 8.70 5.93 3.30
CA VAL A 23 9.02 7.36 3.47
C VAL A 23 9.38 7.99 2.13
N ALA A 24 10.25 7.35 1.35
CA ALA A 24 10.65 7.84 0.04
C ALA A 24 9.44 7.95 -0.92
N TRP A 25 8.55 6.96 -0.91
CA TRP A 25 7.33 6.97 -1.72
C TRP A 25 6.40 8.11 -1.34
N LEU A 26 6.15 8.32 -0.03
CA LEU A 26 5.27 9.40 0.44
C LEU A 26 5.86 10.78 0.14
N ASP A 27 7.17 10.96 0.30
CA ASP A 27 7.82 12.23 -0.03
C ASP A 27 7.70 12.53 -1.54
N ALA A 28 7.94 11.54 -2.39
CA ALA A 28 7.74 11.66 -3.84
C ALA A 28 6.27 11.95 -4.20
N TYR A 29 5.30 11.31 -3.53
CA TYR A 29 3.88 11.54 -3.78
C TYR A 29 3.48 13.01 -3.61
N PHE A 30 4.02 13.68 -2.58
CA PHE A 30 3.68 15.08 -2.30
C PHE A 30 4.58 16.09 -3.02
N ARG A 31 5.84 15.76 -3.32
CA ARG A 31 6.82 16.73 -3.85
C ARG A 31 7.16 16.54 -5.32
N GLU A 32 7.27 15.29 -5.77
CA GLU A 32 7.78 14.95 -7.09
C GLU A 32 7.06 13.73 -7.67
N PRO A 33 5.76 13.86 -8.01
CA PRO A 33 4.95 12.72 -8.44
C PRO A 33 5.46 12.05 -9.72
N ALA A 34 6.29 12.74 -10.51
CA ALA A 34 6.90 12.23 -11.73
C ALA A 34 7.82 11.00 -11.51
N VAL A 35 8.36 10.81 -10.30
CA VAL A 35 9.24 9.67 -10.00
C VAL A 35 8.51 8.46 -9.39
N LEU A 36 7.22 8.57 -9.09
CA LEU A 36 6.43 7.53 -8.40
C LEU A 36 6.44 6.18 -9.13
N GLU A 37 6.34 6.18 -10.46
CA GLU A 37 6.33 4.93 -11.24
C GLU A 37 7.66 4.16 -11.18
N GLY A 38 8.76 4.83 -10.81
CA GLY A 38 10.08 4.22 -10.69
C GLY A 38 10.44 3.76 -9.28
N LEU A 39 9.62 4.06 -8.26
CA LEU A 39 9.92 3.71 -6.89
C LEU A 39 9.47 2.27 -6.54
N PRO A 40 10.26 1.54 -5.74
CA PRO A 40 9.88 0.20 -5.32
C PRO A 40 8.66 0.26 -4.40
N VAL A 41 7.77 -0.72 -4.56
CA VAL A 41 6.63 -0.95 -3.68
C VAL A 41 7.12 -1.66 -2.42
N PRO A 42 7.06 -1.04 -1.22
CA PRO A 42 7.50 -1.69 0.02
C PRO A 42 6.76 -2.99 0.34
N ALA A 43 7.49 -3.93 0.95
CA ALA A 43 6.93 -5.21 1.37
C ALA A 43 5.85 -5.02 2.46
N LEU A 44 4.64 -5.52 2.18
CA LEU A 44 3.49 -5.43 3.08
C LEU A 44 3.34 -6.68 3.95
N HIS A 45 3.54 -6.53 5.27
CA HIS A 45 3.45 -7.62 6.24
C HIS A 45 2.16 -7.63 7.09
N HIS A 46 1.21 -6.73 6.83
CA HIS A 46 -0.03 -6.67 7.61
C HIS A 46 -0.86 -7.98 7.44
N PRO A 47 -1.54 -8.51 8.48
CA PRO A 47 -2.25 -9.79 8.41
C PRO A 47 -3.26 -9.93 7.26
N ILE A 48 -3.83 -8.82 6.79
CA ILE A 48 -4.74 -8.79 5.62
C ILE A 48 -4.06 -9.27 4.33
N PHE A 49 -2.74 -9.07 4.20
CA PHE A 49 -1.95 -9.51 3.04
C PHE A 49 -1.37 -10.91 3.20
N GLN A 50 -1.28 -11.43 4.43
CA GLN A 50 -0.69 -12.74 4.70
C GLN A 50 -1.61 -13.91 4.28
N LYS A 51 -2.92 -13.70 4.25
CA LYS A 51 -3.91 -14.73 3.88
C LYS A 51 -4.66 -14.36 2.62
N GLU A 52 -4.89 -15.35 1.75
CA GLU A 52 -5.73 -15.18 0.57
C GLU A 52 -7.17 -14.83 0.98
N SER A 53 -7.71 -13.75 0.44
CA SER A 53 -9.07 -13.29 0.70
C SER A 53 -9.53 -12.34 -0.39
N PHE A 54 -10.84 -12.18 -0.55
CA PHE A 54 -11.39 -11.18 -1.47
C PHE A 54 -10.86 -9.78 -1.17
N THR A 55 -10.76 -9.40 0.11
CA THR A 55 -10.16 -8.14 0.54
C THR A 55 -8.71 -8.00 0.07
N ARG A 56 -7.89 -9.06 0.22
CA ARG A 56 -6.51 -9.03 -0.27
C ARG A 56 -6.45 -8.83 -1.78
N GLN A 57 -7.27 -9.56 -2.54
CA GLN A 57 -7.29 -9.46 -4.01
C GLN A 57 -7.68 -8.06 -4.46
N VAL A 58 -8.72 -7.49 -3.84
CA VAL A 58 -9.17 -6.12 -4.13
C VAL A 58 -8.05 -5.11 -3.88
N LEU A 59 -7.40 -5.16 -2.72
CA LEU A 59 -6.30 -4.24 -2.37
C LEU A 59 -5.08 -4.45 -3.29
N TRP A 60 -4.75 -5.70 -3.62
CA TRP A 60 -3.64 -5.99 -4.54
C TRP A 60 -3.91 -5.51 -5.96
N LYS A 61 -5.15 -5.65 -6.44
CA LYS A 61 -5.56 -5.15 -7.76
C LYS A 61 -5.57 -3.62 -7.79
N LEU A 62 -5.98 -2.97 -6.72
CA LEU A 62 -5.91 -1.52 -6.58
C LEU A 62 -4.44 -1.04 -6.72
N LEU A 63 -3.53 -1.61 -5.93
CA LEU A 63 -2.10 -1.28 -5.92
C LEU A 63 -1.42 -1.42 -7.29
N THR A 64 -1.82 -2.44 -8.05
CA THR A 64 -1.13 -2.84 -9.28
C THR A 64 -1.71 -2.21 -10.54
N LEU A 65 -2.97 -1.76 -10.50
CA LEU A 65 -3.68 -1.31 -11.69
C LEU A 65 -4.05 0.17 -11.68
N VAL A 66 -4.22 0.77 -10.50
CA VAL A 66 -4.63 2.18 -10.41
C VAL A 66 -3.39 3.03 -10.17
N LYS A 67 -3.01 3.81 -11.19
CA LYS A 67 -1.84 4.68 -11.10
C LYS A 67 -2.18 6.01 -10.44
N PHE A 68 -1.14 6.76 -10.08
CA PHE A 68 -1.29 8.12 -9.61
C PHE A 68 -2.08 8.98 -10.61
N GLY A 69 -3.08 9.72 -10.11
CA GLY A 69 -3.95 10.56 -10.94
C GLY A 69 -5.08 9.81 -11.65
N GLU A 70 -5.11 8.47 -11.59
CA GLU A 70 -6.20 7.67 -12.13
C GLU A 70 -7.27 7.37 -11.08
N THR A 71 -8.46 7.02 -11.56
CA THR A 71 -9.54 6.56 -10.69
C THR A 71 -10.14 5.27 -11.25
N VAL A 72 -10.64 4.42 -10.35
CA VAL A 72 -11.36 3.20 -10.69
C VAL A 72 -12.68 3.15 -9.94
N SER A 73 -13.74 2.70 -10.60
CA SER A 73 -15.01 2.45 -9.91
C SER A 73 -14.97 1.17 -9.10
N TYR A 74 -15.77 1.10 -8.03
CA TYR A 74 -15.93 -0.14 -7.26
C TYR A 74 -16.43 -1.32 -8.10
N GLN A 75 -17.23 -1.07 -9.13
CA GLN A 75 -17.68 -2.13 -10.04
C GLN A 75 -16.54 -2.69 -10.89
N GLN A 76 -15.70 -1.82 -11.46
CA GLN A 76 -14.52 -2.24 -12.21
C GLN A 76 -13.55 -3.03 -11.33
N LEU A 77 -13.28 -2.54 -10.11
CA LEU A 77 -12.39 -3.23 -9.18
C LEU A 77 -12.97 -4.58 -8.73
N ALA A 78 -14.29 -4.68 -8.54
CA ALA A 78 -14.97 -5.94 -8.25
C ALA A 78 -14.83 -6.95 -9.40
N ALA A 79 -14.96 -6.49 -10.64
CA ALA A 79 -14.75 -7.33 -11.82
C ALA A 79 -13.29 -7.81 -11.93
N LEU A 80 -12.32 -6.94 -11.67
CA LEU A 80 -10.88 -7.27 -11.65
C LEU A 80 -10.51 -8.25 -10.53
N ALA A 81 -11.24 -8.21 -9.41
CA ALA A 81 -11.14 -9.17 -8.31
C ALA A 81 -11.96 -10.46 -8.55
N GLY A 82 -12.49 -10.67 -9.76
CA GLY A 82 -13.17 -11.91 -10.17
C GLY A 82 -14.64 -12.01 -9.76
N ASN A 83 -15.23 -10.98 -9.15
CA ASN A 83 -16.65 -10.96 -8.80
C ASN A 83 -17.30 -9.62 -9.18
N PRO A 84 -17.77 -9.47 -10.43
CA PRO A 84 -18.36 -8.21 -10.92
C PRO A 84 -19.55 -7.69 -10.11
N ARG A 85 -20.24 -8.57 -9.36
CA ARG A 85 -21.41 -8.21 -8.54
C ARG A 85 -21.03 -7.77 -7.11
N ALA A 86 -19.74 -7.80 -6.75
CA ALA A 86 -19.27 -7.56 -5.40
C ALA A 86 -18.87 -6.10 -5.08
N ALA A 87 -19.38 -5.10 -5.81
CA ALA A 87 -19.03 -3.70 -5.59
C ALA A 87 -19.22 -3.22 -4.14
N ARG A 88 -20.26 -3.71 -3.44
CA ARG A 88 -20.47 -3.39 -2.01
C ARG A 88 -19.38 -3.99 -1.11
N ALA A 89 -18.93 -5.22 -1.41
CA ALA A 89 -17.86 -5.86 -0.68
C ALA A 89 -16.51 -5.17 -0.92
N VAL A 90 -16.29 -4.63 -2.14
CA VAL A 90 -15.12 -3.78 -2.44
C VAL A 90 -15.09 -2.55 -1.53
N GLY A 91 -16.22 -1.84 -1.38
CA GLY A 91 -16.29 -0.70 -0.43
C GLY A 91 -15.99 -1.11 1.02
N GLY A 92 -16.40 -2.32 1.42
CA GLY A 92 -16.02 -2.92 2.70
C GLY A 92 -14.52 -3.18 2.82
N ALA A 93 -13.90 -3.73 1.76
CA ALA A 93 -12.46 -3.98 1.69
C ALA A 93 -11.65 -2.68 1.80
N MET A 94 -12.09 -1.59 1.15
CA MET A 94 -11.44 -0.27 1.24
C MET A 94 -11.42 0.28 2.66
N ARG A 95 -12.49 0.06 3.44
CA ARG A 95 -12.53 0.48 4.86
C ARG A 95 -11.45 -0.21 5.71
N SER A 96 -11.07 -1.43 5.34
CA SER A 96 -10.07 -2.22 6.04
C SER A 96 -8.65 -2.02 5.49
N ASN A 97 -8.44 -1.07 4.58
CA ASN A 97 -7.13 -0.77 4.02
C ASN A 97 -6.20 -0.20 5.11
N PRO A 98 -5.10 -0.88 5.47
CA PRO A 98 -4.17 -0.40 6.49
C PRO A 98 -3.20 0.70 6.00
N VAL A 99 -3.11 0.97 4.69
CA VAL A 99 -2.18 1.96 4.11
C VAL A 99 -2.88 2.88 3.09
N SER A 100 -3.84 3.66 3.57
CA SER A 100 -4.85 4.38 2.77
C SER A 100 -4.35 5.46 1.79
N VAL A 101 -3.15 6.00 1.99
CA VAL A 101 -2.58 7.04 1.08
C VAL A 101 -1.80 6.39 -0.06
N TRP A 102 -1.28 5.20 0.19
CA TRP A 102 -0.34 4.54 -0.69
C TRP A 102 -0.99 3.44 -1.56
N LEU A 103 -2.04 2.80 -1.04
CA LEU A 103 -2.87 1.83 -1.74
C LEU A 103 -4.05 2.49 -2.44
#